data_AF-A0A7C5KQC8-F1
#
_entry.id   AF-A0A7C5KQC8-F1
#
_cell.length_a   1.000
_cell.length_b   1.000
_cell.length_c   1.000
_cell.angle_alpha   90.00
_cell.angle_beta   90.00
_cell.angle_gamma   90.00
#
_symmetry.space_group_name_H-M   'P 1'
#
loop_
_entity.id
_entity.type
_entity.pdbx_description
1 polymer ?
#
loop_
_entity_poly.entity_id
_entity_poly.type
_entity_poly.pdbx_seq_one_letter_code
_entity_poly.pdbx_strand_id
1 'polypeptide(L)'
;MTFKSAVLLTATLATISPLSAQLKRSALPKENQNMEGRSWHFKPFQDSNMRYQHYFGKAHVGVPKGKPIFAVGFRNEGYFKGTFAARKLNWTIKIGETTKTMSQLTRTFSTNASSPLAQHFKGVVNVPAFTSGGTNTLGKGVMVKLAKPYIYKGGNLLFEIIAEDPKNTNTSLTYNVDRTYGGSNVYTMYGFLGSTCVPGKNSLTIYTSNMKPGGSMRHILNNSSTGPTGFAINIVGLSIKKFGALPLPFDLAPLGAKGCFLLTDMLVVLPKAVVSGKVDLTIPLPNLAALNGLVLNTQFLVLDKNANSLGIATTALGQRIVTPTGGRTLECAYLYWTGSGKAATQTAANSGPWTNRADVMLVDHL
;
A
#
# COMPACT_ATOMS: atom_id res chain seq x y z
N MET A 1 -46.14 72.73 4.28
CA MET A 1 -46.30 71.31 4.66
C MET A 1 -45.24 70.51 3.93
N THR A 2 -44.18 70.10 4.63
CA THR A 2 -43.01 69.46 4.00
C THR A 2 -42.82 68.11 4.68
N PHE A 3 -43.20 67.02 3.99
CA PHE A 3 -43.04 65.66 4.49
C PHE A 3 -41.56 65.26 4.43
N LYS A 4 -40.97 64.97 5.59
CA LYS A 4 -39.66 64.33 5.69
C LYS A 4 -39.83 62.81 5.54
N SER A 5 -39.35 62.26 4.42
CA SER A 5 -39.28 60.81 4.22
C SER A 5 -38.15 60.22 5.04
N ALA A 6 -38.49 59.40 6.04
CA ALA A 6 -37.54 58.59 6.79
C ALA A 6 -37.21 57.32 5.99
N VAL A 7 -35.97 57.22 5.49
CA VAL A 7 -35.44 56.01 4.86
C VAL A 7 -35.06 55.04 5.98
N LEU A 8 -35.86 53.98 6.14
CA LEU A 8 -35.62 52.89 7.08
C LEU A 8 -34.54 51.96 6.47
N LEU A 9 -33.30 52.10 6.92
CA LEU A 9 -32.17 51.26 6.51
C LEU A 9 -32.23 49.92 7.27
N THR A 10 -32.85 48.90 6.68
CA THR A 10 -32.92 47.56 7.27
C THR A 10 -31.55 46.87 7.14
N ALA A 11 -30.69 47.02 8.15
CA ALA A 11 -29.42 46.30 8.22
C ALA A 11 -29.69 44.80 8.40
N THR A 12 -29.59 44.03 7.33
CA THR A 12 -29.64 42.57 7.38
C THR A 12 -28.33 42.08 8.02
N LEU A 13 -28.39 41.74 9.30
CA LEU A 13 -27.27 41.15 10.03
C LEU A 13 -27.03 39.74 9.47
N ALA A 14 -26.22 39.62 8.43
CA ALA A 14 -25.77 38.33 7.93
C ALA A 14 -24.95 37.64 9.03
N THR A 15 -25.53 36.62 9.66
CA THR A 15 -24.81 35.76 10.59
C THR A 15 -23.73 35.02 9.81
N ILE A 16 -22.50 35.54 9.85
CA ILE A 16 -21.32 34.86 9.36
C ILE A 16 -21.11 33.66 10.28
N SER A 17 -21.77 32.55 9.96
CA SER A 17 -21.49 31.27 10.57
C SER A 17 -20.00 31.00 10.32
N PRO A 18 -19.15 30.86 11.35
CA PRO A 18 -17.75 30.54 11.12
C PRO A 18 -17.74 29.21 10.37
N LEU A 19 -17.26 29.24 9.13
CA LEU A 19 -17.00 28.04 8.35
C LEU A 19 -16.08 27.16 9.19
N SER A 20 -16.66 26.15 9.83
CA SER A 20 -15.91 25.19 10.61
C SER A 20 -14.87 24.57 9.66
N ALA A 21 -13.60 24.78 9.99
CA ALA A 21 -12.51 24.28 9.17
C ALA A 21 -12.67 22.77 9.01
N GLN A 22 -13.05 22.34 7.80
CA GLN A 22 -13.34 20.93 7.55
C GLN A 22 -12.03 20.15 7.68
N LEU A 23 -12.01 19.20 8.61
CA LEU A 23 -10.92 18.26 8.73
C LEU A 23 -10.86 17.41 7.46
N LYS A 24 -9.72 17.46 6.78
CA LYS A 24 -9.37 16.57 5.69
C LYS A 24 -8.65 15.35 6.26
N ARG A 25 -8.84 14.20 5.61
CA ARG A 25 -8.17 12.94 5.92
C ARG A 25 -7.41 12.48 4.69
N SER A 26 -6.14 12.14 4.85
CA SER A 26 -5.32 11.46 3.85
C SER A 26 -4.92 10.09 4.40
N ALA A 27 -5.24 9.01 3.69
CA ALA A 27 -4.66 7.70 3.92
C ALA A 27 -3.19 7.75 3.53
N LEU A 28 -2.42 6.84 4.11
CA LEU A 28 -1.05 6.59 3.79
C LEU A 28 -0.99 5.16 3.27
N PRO A 29 -0.49 4.91 2.05
CA PRO A 29 -0.16 5.92 1.06
C PRO A 29 -1.46 6.54 0.50
N LYS A 30 -1.42 7.82 0.11
CA LYS A 30 -2.61 8.63 -0.29
C LYS A 30 -3.47 8.00 -1.39
N GLU A 31 -2.86 7.15 -2.22
CA GLU A 31 -3.51 6.43 -3.31
C GLU A 31 -4.61 5.48 -2.78
N ASN A 32 -4.54 5.08 -1.51
CA ASN A 32 -5.46 4.12 -0.90
C ASN A 32 -6.53 4.77 -0.03
N GLN A 33 -6.78 6.07 -0.21
CA GLN A 33 -7.83 6.83 0.49
C GLN A 33 -9.19 6.14 0.41
N ASN A 34 -9.50 5.55 -0.74
CA ASN A 34 -10.80 4.99 -1.09
C ASN A 34 -10.76 3.48 -1.36
N MET A 35 -9.67 2.80 -1.02
CA MET A 35 -9.50 1.37 -1.24
C MET A 35 -9.09 0.68 0.05
N GLU A 36 -9.74 -0.44 0.39
CA GLU A 36 -9.25 -1.34 1.43
C GLU A 36 -7.91 -1.92 0.98
N GLY A 37 -6.98 -2.05 1.93
CA GLY A 37 -5.80 -2.88 1.71
C GLY A 37 -6.22 -4.34 1.48
N ARG A 38 -5.31 -5.15 0.95
CA ARG A 38 -5.57 -6.58 0.72
C ARG A 38 -4.82 -7.45 1.74
N SER A 39 -4.27 -6.84 2.78
CA SER A 39 -3.41 -7.47 3.77
C SER A 39 -3.60 -6.75 5.09
N TRP A 40 -3.13 -7.36 6.17
CA TRP A 40 -3.25 -6.81 7.51
C TRP A 40 -1.87 -6.73 8.17
N HIS A 41 -1.78 -5.90 9.20
CA HIS A 41 -0.69 -5.92 10.16
C HIS A 41 -1.23 -5.60 11.55
N PHE A 42 -0.50 -6.01 12.57
CA PHE A 42 -0.88 -5.79 13.97
C PHE A 42 0.28 -5.17 14.75
N LYS A 43 1.40 -4.84 14.09
CA LYS A 43 2.63 -4.38 14.75
C LYS A 43 2.44 -3.16 15.66
N PRO A 44 1.71 -2.10 15.26
CA PRO A 44 1.44 -0.97 16.15
C PRO A 44 0.63 -1.33 17.40
N PHE A 45 0.05 -2.52 17.44
CA PHE A 45 -0.79 -2.99 18.53
C PHE A 45 -0.28 -4.29 19.13
N GLN A 46 0.85 -4.85 18.69
CA GLN A 46 1.20 -6.25 18.95
C GLN A 46 1.51 -6.51 20.42
N ASP A 47 2.22 -5.60 21.07
CA ASP A 47 2.69 -5.82 22.43
C ASP A 47 2.35 -4.61 23.27
N SER A 48 2.14 -4.87 24.56
CA SER A 48 1.84 -3.82 25.52
C SER A 48 3.10 -3.02 25.89
N ASN A 49 4.29 -3.60 25.67
CA ASN A 49 5.59 -2.94 25.76
C ASN A 49 6.36 -3.08 24.43
N MET A 50 6.46 -2.01 23.64
CA MET A 50 7.16 -2.03 22.36
C MET A 50 7.58 -0.65 21.88
N ARG A 51 8.58 -0.64 20.98
CA ARG A 51 8.93 0.51 20.19
C ARG A 51 8.75 0.20 18.71
N TYR A 52 7.97 1.05 18.06
CA TYR A 52 7.55 0.89 16.69
C TYR A 52 7.86 2.17 15.92
N GLN A 53 8.55 2.09 14.77
CA GLN A 53 8.83 3.25 13.92
C GLN A 53 8.45 2.96 12.47
N HIS A 54 7.68 3.87 11.90
CA HIS A 54 7.22 3.85 10.52
C HIS A 54 7.80 5.03 9.75
N TYR A 55 8.31 4.75 8.56
CA TYR A 55 8.68 5.72 7.55
C TYR A 55 7.57 5.86 6.50
N PHE A 56 7.25 7.09 6.12
CA PHE A 56 6.45 7.38 4.93
C PHE A 56 7.23 8.29 4.01
N GLY A 57 7.47 7.85 2.78
CA GLY A 57 8.07 8.68 1.75
C GLY A 57 7.22 9.93 1.49
N LYS A 58 7.85 11.09 1.28
CA LYS A 58 7.14 12.38 1.10
C LYS A 58 6.01 12.35 0.05
N ALA A 59 6.13 11.50 -0.97
CA ALA A 59 5.12 11.35 -2.02
C ALA A 59 3.81 10.72 -1.52
N HIS A 60 3.89 9.87 -0.48
CA HIS A 60 2.78 9.11 0.09
C HIS A 60 2.03 9.84 1.19
N VAL A 61 2.68 10.81 1.86
CA VAL A 61 2.13 11.52 3.03
C VAL A 61 0.78 12.17 2.72
N GLY A 62 0.59 12.69 1.50
CA GLY A 62 -0.68 13.28 1.07
C GLY A 62 -1.13 14.51 1.87
N VAL A 63 -0.31 15.02 2.78
CA VAL A 63 -0.49 16.27 3.52
C VAL A 63 0.37 17.34 2.85
N PRO A 64 -0.18 18.52 2.50
CA PRO A 64 0.64 19.60 1.94
C PRO A 64 1.67 20.13 2.95
N LYS A 65 2.84 20.55 2.46
CA LYS A 65 3.85 21.24 3.28
C LYS A 65 3.23 22.45 4.00
N GLY A 66 3.59 22.63 5.27
CA GLY A 66 3.11 23.68 6.16
C GLY A 66 1.75 23.39 6.81
N LYS A 67 1.08 22.27 6.47
CA LYS A 67 -0.20 21.94 7.08
C LYS A 67 -0.03 21.17 8.39
N PRO A 68 -0.83 21.50 9.42
CA PRO A 68 -0.85 20.77 10.68
C PRO A 68 -1.53 19.41 10.53
N ILE A 69 -0.88 18.38 11.07
CA ILE A 69 -1.44 17.05 11.32
C ILE A 69 -1.94 17.03 12.77
N PHE A 70 -3.22 16.73 12.97
CA PHE A 70 -3.88 16.77 14.29
C PHE A 70 -4.13 15.39 14.89
N ALA A 71 -4.17 14.36 14.06
CA ALA A 71 -4.42 13.00 14.51
C ALA A 71 -3.74 12.01 13.57
N VAL A 72 -3.41 10.85 14.13
CA VAL A 72 -2.99 9.66 13.39
C VAL A 72 -4.07 8.61 13.58
N GLY A 73 -4.47 7.95 12.50
CA GLY A 73 -5.45 6.86 12.53
C GLY A 73 -4.87 5.57 11.98
N PHE A 74 -5.46 4.45 12.39
CA PHE A 74 -5.20 3.13 11.84
C PHE A 74 -6.52 2.54 11.40
N ARG A 75 -6.65 2.19 10.11
CA ARG A 75 -7.88 1.60 9.57
C ARG A 75 -8.01 0.16 10.05
N ASN A 76 -9.21 -0.30 10.39
CA ASN A 76 -9.44 -1.72 10.69
C ASN A 76 -9.36 -2.56 9.43
N GLU A 77 -8.75 -3.73 9.52
CA GLU A 77 -8.76 -4.73 8.45
C GLU A 77 -10.18 -5.26 8.18
N GLY A 78 -10.69 -5.05 6.97
CA GLY A 78 -12.01 -5.51 6.54
C GLY A 78 -12.10 -7.01 6.21
N TYR A 79 -11.01 -7.66 5.75
CA TYR A 79 -11.03 -9.06 5.30
C TYR A 79 -10.69 -10.08 6.40
N PHE A 80 -10.16 -9.64 7.53
CA PHE A 80 -9.91 -10.53 8.66
C PHE A 80 -11.24 -11.14 9.13
N LYS A 81 -11.22 -12.37 9.67
CA LYS A 81 -12.38 -13.01 10.30
C LYS A 81 -12.03 -13.34 11.74
N GLY A 82 -12.55 -12.57 12.68
CA GLY A 82 -12.31 -12.73 14.11
C GLY A 82 -12.90 -11.58 14.93
N THR A 83 -12.81 -11.72 16.24
CA THR A 83 -13.28 -10.73 17.21
C THR A 83 -12.11 -10.16 17.99
N PHE A 84 -12.14 -8.86 18.21
CA PHE A 84 -11.20 -8.15 19.07
C PHE A 84 -11.98 -7.47 20.18
N ALA A 85 -11.61 -7.77 21.43
CA ALA A 85 -12.11 -7.04 22.59
C ALA A 85 -11.50 -5.63 22.64
N ALA A 86 -12.31 -4.67 23.10
CA ALA A 86 -11.88 -3.30 23.36
C ALA A 86 -10.78 -3.30 24.43
N ARG A 87 -9.83 -2.37 24.31
CA ARG A 87 -8.71 -2.25 25.26
C ARG A 87 -8.16 -0.83 25.32
N LYS A 88 -7.30 -0.61 26.31
CA LYS A 88 -6.59 0.65 26.55
C LYS A 88 -5.08 0.39 26.50
N LEU A 89 -4.34 1.20 25.76
CA LEU A 89 -2.88 1.12 25.65
C LEU A 89 -2.27 2.46 26.03
N ASN A 90 -1.19 2.49 26.81
CA ASN A 90 -0.48 3.76 27.04
C ASN A 90 0.56 3.94 25.96
N TRP A 91 0.40 4.98 25.15
CA TRP A 91 1.31 5.27 24.05
C TRP A 91 1.96 6.63 24.23
N THR A 92 3.21 6.72 23.80
CA THR A 92 3.86 7.96 23.40
C THR A 92 4.00 7.95 21.88
N ILE A 93 3.51 8.98 21.20
CA ILE A 93 3.71 9.16 19.76
C ILE A 93 4.72 10.28 19.54
N LYS A 94 5.78 9.97 18.79
CA LYS A 94 6.75 10.94 18.30
C LYS A 94 6.68 11.05 16.79
N ILE A 95 6.79 12.27 16.28
CA ILE A 95 6.70 12.56 14.85
C ILE A 95 7.87 13.47 14.47
N GLY A 96 8.41 13.25 13.29
CA GLY A 96 9.47 14.07 12.72
C GLY A 96 9.68 13.73 11.25
N GLU A 97 10.80 14.19 10.71
CA GLU A 97 11.16 13.93 9.32
C GLU A 97 12.58 13.38 9.21
N THR A 98 12.85 12.77 8.06
CA THR A 98 14.18 12.32 7.70
C THR A 98 14.53 12.67 6.26
N THR A 99 15.80 12.99 6.04
CA THR A 99 16.45 13.08 4.73
C THR A 99 16.86 11.71 4.21
N LYS A 100 16.88 10.69 5.08
CA LYS A 100 17.15 9.30 4.69
C LYS A 100 16.04 8.79 3.79
N THR A 101 16.47 8.02 2.80
CA THR A 101 15.59 7.17 2.01
C THR A 101 15.33 5.87 2.77
N MET A 102 14.30 5.15 2.32
CA MET A 102 13.91 3.85 2.87
C MET A 102 15.10 2.87 3.05
N SER A 103 16.01 2.80 2.07
CA SER A 103 17.16 1.88 2.11
C SER A 103 18.28 2.32 3.06
N GLN A 104 18.18 3.50 3.66
CA GLN A 104 19.19 4.06 4.58
C GLN A 104 18.75 3.98 6.06
N LEU A 105 17.55 3.48 6.34
CA LEU A 105 17.06 3.29 7.70
C LEU A 105 17.73 2.07 8.36
N THR A 106 17.98 2.16 9.66
CA THR A 106 18.63 1.13 10.47
C THR A 106 17.72 0.71 11.63
N ARG A 107 18.05 -0.37 12.33
CA ARG A 107 17.32 -0.77 13.55
C ARG A 107 17.51 0.19 14.72
N THR A 108 18.49 1.08 14.65
CA THR A 108 18.73 2.09 15.69
C THR A 108 17.87 3.32 15.42
N PHE A 109 16.66 3.35 15.99
CA PHE A 109 15.60 4.33 15.64
C PHE A 109 16.03 5.79 15.81
N SER A 110 16.86 6.09 16.81
CA SER A 110 17.40 7.43 17.05
C SER A 110 18.24 7.95 15.87
N THR A 111 18.88 7.06 15.12
CA THR A 111 19.70 7.43 13.95
C THR A 111 18.87 7.65 12.69
N ASN A 112 17.61 7.22 12.66
CA ASN A 112 16.79 7.28 11.45
C ASN A 112 16.26 8.69 11.17
N ALA A 113 16.09 9.51 12.19
CA ALA A 113 15.60 10.87 12.06
C ALA A 113 16.73 11.86 11.76
N SER A 114 16.44 12.89 10.96
CA SER A 114 17.42 13.98 10.71
C SER A 114 17.54 14.95 11.89
N SER A 115 16.57 14.90 12.80
CA SER A 115 16.55 15.60 14.07
C SER A 115 15.79 14.74 15.08
N PRO A 116 15.98 14.90 16.40
CA PRO A 116 15.19 14.19 17.40
C PRO A 116 13.68 14.29 17.11
N LEU A 117 12.97 13.16 17.14
CA LEU A 117 11.53 13.14 16.93
C LEU A 117 10.83 13.85 18.09
N ALA A 118 9.92 14.76 17.79
CA ALA A 118 9.18 15.51 18.80
C ALA A 118 8.01 14.68 19.32
N GLN A 119 7.73 14.74 20.63
CA GLN A 119 6.55 14.10 21.21
C GLN A 119 5.30 14.91 20.87
N HIS A 120 4.33 14.26 20.21
CA HIS A 120 3.05 14.86 19.83
C HIS A 120 1.86 14.28 20.59
N PHE A 121 2.03 13.13 21.25
CA PHE A 121 1.03 12.53 22.13
C PHE A 121 1.73 11.73 23.23
N LYS A 122 1.15 11.74 24.43
CA LYS A 122 1.43 10.79 25.51
C LYS A 122 0.15 10.58 26.31
N GLY A 123 -0.32 9.34 26.39
CA GLY A 123 -1.54 9.03 27.12
C GLY A 123 -2.18 7.71 26.72
N VAL A 124 -3.42 7.52 27.16
CA VAL A 124 -4.19 6.30 26.90
C VAL A 124 -4.85 6.36 25.53
N VAL A 125 -4.58 5.36 24.71
CA VAL A 125 -5.26 5.08 23.44
C VAL A 125 -6.35 4.05 23.67
N ASN A 126 -7.59 4.44 23.37
CA ASN A 126 -8.73 3.52 23.39
C ASN A 126 -8.78 2.77 22.06
N VAL A 127 -8.51 1.47 22.09
CA VAL A 127 -8.64 0.57 20.95
C VAL A 127 -10.05 -0.05 21.02
N PRO A 128 -10.95 0.26 20.08
CA PRO A 128 -12.33 -0.20 20.15
C PRO A 128 -12.42 -1.71 19.89
N ALA A 129 -13.46 -2.35 20.43
CA ALA A 129 -13.80 -3.70 20.02
C ALA A 129 -14.15 -3.72 18.53
N PHE A 130 -13.85 -4.82 17.85
CA PHE A 130 -14.21 -5.00 16.45
C PHE A 130 -14.50 -6.46 16.15
N THR A 131 -15.65 -6.73 15.56
CA THR A 131 -16.01 -8.02 14.98
C THR A 131 -15.87 -7.89 13.47
N SER A 132 -14.96 -8.66 12.89
CA SER A 132 -14.66 -8.58 11.47
C SER A 132 -15.52 -9.56 10.67
N GLY A 133 -15.98 -9.16 9.49
CA GLY A 133 -16.94 -9.91 8.67
C GLY A 133 -17.81 -9.09 7.74
N GLY A 134 -17.64 -7.76 7.67
CA GLY A 134 -18.39 -6.88 6.76
C GLY A 134 -17.51 -6.26 5.69
N THR A 135 -18.02 -6.17 4.46
CA THR A 135 -17.37 -5.43 3.37
C THR A 135 -17.33 -3.94 3.70
N ASN A 136 -16.13 -3.35 3.66
CA ASN A 136 -15.82 -1.91 3.76
C ASN A 136 -15.77 -1.33 5.20
N THR A 137 -14.58 -1.33 5.78
CA THR A 137 -14.21 -0.67 7.05
C THR A 137 -13.63 0.74 6.83
N LEU A 138 -13.75 1.33 5.62
CA LEU A 138 -13.20 2.65 5.32
C LEU A 138 -13.72 3.72 6.32
N GLY A 139 -12.84 4.14 7.23
CA GLY A 139 -13.13 5.15 8.25
C GLY A 139 -13.44 4.61 9.65
N LYS A 140 -13.48 3.28 9.82
CA LYS A 140 -13.46 2.65 11.15
C LYS A 140 -12.01 2.35 11.56
N GLY A 141 -11.71 2.57 12.83
CA GLY A 141 -10.48 2.11 13.45
C GLY A 141 -10.01 2.97 14.62
N VAL A 142 -8.72 2.88 14.93
CA VAL A 142 -8.13 3.60 16.06
C VAL A 142 -7.74 4.99 15.60
N MET A 143 -8.20 6.03 16.28
CA MET A 143 -7.77 7.41 16.05
C MET A 143 -7.11 7.95 17.31
N VAL A 144 -5.89 8.46 17.16
CA VAL A 144 -5.15 9.11 18.24
C VAL A 144 -5.03 10.60 17.91
N LYS A 145 -5.79 11.41 18.65
CA LYS A 145 -5.68 12.88 18.57
C LYS A 145 -4.36 13.30 19.23
N LEU A 146 -3.54 14.03 18.48
CA LEU A 146 -2.28 14.55 19.00
C LEU A 146 -2.55 15.66 20.00
N ALA A 147 -1.81 15.66 21.11
CA ALA A 147 -1.83 16.73 22.11
C ALA A 147 -1.31 18.05 21.52
N LYS A 148 -0.35 17.97 20.59
CA LYS A 148 0.17 19.11 19.82
C LYS A 148 0.15 18.76 18.34
N PRO A 149 -0.43 19.58 17.46
CA PRO A 149 -0.37 19.34 16.03
C PRO A 149 1.08 19.29 15.52
N TYR A 150 1.37 18.42 14.55
CA TYR A 150 2.67 18.39 13.88
C TYR A 150 2.60 19.16 12.56
N ILE A 151 3.43 20.19 12.39
CA ILE A 151 3.52 20.94 11.13
C ILE A 151 4.38 20.14 10.15
N TYR A 152 3.77 19.57 9.12
CA TYR A 152 4.48 18.81 8.10
C TYR A 152 5.39 19.73 7.28
N LYS A 153 6.70 19.43 7.20
CA LYS A 153 7.68 20.32 6.53
C LYS A 153 7.97 19.89 5.09
N GLY A 154 7.41 18.76 4.65
CA GLY A 154 7.48 18.27 3.26
C GLY A 154 8.56 17.20 3.02
N GLY A 155 9.19 16.70 4.09
CA GLY A 155 10.19 15.63 4.04
C GLY A 155 9.58 14.21 4.09
N ASN A 156 10.44 13.20 4.19
CA ASN A 156 9.96 11.85 4.50
C ASN A 156 9.55 11.81 5.96
N LEU A 157 8.31 11.42 6.24
CA LEU A 157 7.75 11.43 7.59
C LEU A 157 8.24 10.20 8.36
N LEU A 158 8.68 10.42 9.60
CA LEU A 158 8.88 9.36 10.58
C LEU A 158 7.83 9.48 11.66
N PHE A 159 7.21 8.35 11.95
CA PHE A 159 6.18 8.19 12.95
C PHE A 159 6.62 7.08 13.90
N GLU A 160 6.74 7.38 15.19
CA GLU A 160 7.19 6.44 16.19
C GLU A 160 6.17 6.30 17.30
N ILE A 161 5.83 5.05 17.65
CA ILE A 161 5.01 4.68 18.81
C ILE A 161 5.92 4.01 19.82
N ILE A 162 5.81 4.44 21.06
CA ILE A 162 6.36 3.76 22.23
C ILE A 162 5.15 3.33 23.05
N ALA A 163 4.86 2.03 23.09
CA ALA A 163 3.84 1.48 23.96
C ALA A 163 4.47 1.08 25.29
N GLU A 164 3.89 1.52 26.39
CA GLU A 164 4.36 1.24 27.74
C GLU A 164 3.20 0.60 28.53
N ASP A 165 3.36 -0.66 28.93
CA ASP A 165 2.45 -1.31 29.86
C ASP A 165 3.06 -1.26 31.25
N PRO A 166 2.53 -0.44 32.18
CA PRO A 166 3.07 -0.36 33.53
C PRO A 166 2.99 -1.70 34.27
N LYS A 167 2.16 -2.65 33.82
CA LYS A 167 2.05 -3.98 34.40
C LYS A 167 2.95 -5.02 33.71
N ASN A 168 3.62 -4.65 32.62
CA ASN A 168 4.49 -5.50 31.79
C ASN A 168 3.88 -6.89 31.52
N THR A 169 2.59 -6.95 31.18
CA THR A 169 1.90 -8.23 31.08
C THR A 169 2.33 -9.07 29.88
N ASN A 170 3.13 -8.50 28.95
CA ASN A 170 3.58 -9.14 27.70
C ASN A 170 2.45 -9.90 26.99
N THR A 171 1.22 -9.42 27.14
CA THR A 171 0.06 -10.06 26.53
C THR A 171 0.13 -9.76 25.04
N SER A 172 0.37 -10.77 24.21
CA SER A 172 0.32 -10.60 22.76
C SER A 172 -1.06 -10.09 22.36
N LEU A 173 -1.07 -8.93 21.73
CA LEU A 173 -2.24 -8.18 21.32
C LEU A 173 -2.33 -8.22 19.79
N THR A 174 -3.07 -9.17 19.22
CA THR A 174 -3.46 -9.05 17.81
C THR A 174 -4.58 -8.02 17.72
N TYR A 175 -4.32 -6.84 17.15
CA TYR A 175 -5.36 -5.95 16.63
C TYR A 175 -5.02 -5.65 15.18
N ASN A 176 -5.77 -6.27 14.27
CA ASN A 176 -5.44 -6.24 12.85
C ASN A 176 -5.94 -4.94 12.23
N VAL A 177 -4.97 -4.14 11.81
CA VAL A 177 -5.20 -2.93 11.04
C VAL A 177 -4.87 -3.20 9.58
N ASP A 178 -5.60 -2.50 8.74
CA ASP A 178 -5.57 -2.66 7.30
C ASP A 178 -4.21 -2.24 6.75
N ARG A 179 -3.80 -2.94 5.70
CA ARG A 179 -2.51 -2.79 5.07
C ARG A 179 -2.63 -2.97 3.57
N THR A 180 -2.06 -2.03 2.84
CA THR A 180 -1.91 -2.22 1.39
C THR A 180 -0.95 -3.39 1.16
N TYR A 181 -1.37 -4.33 0.31
CA TYR A 181 -0.71 -5.63 0.18
C TYR A 181 0.80 -5.49 0.00
N GLY A 182 1.51 -5.85 1.05
CA GLY A 182 2.69 -6.64 0.83
C GLY A 182 2.68 -7.85 1.73
N GLY A 183 3.03 -9.02 1.22
CA GLY A 183 2.92 -10.27 1.97
C GLY A 183 3.56 -10.21 3.37
N SER A 184 3.26 -11.23 4.18
CA SER A 184 3.66 -11.40 5.58
C SER A 184 5.17 -11.39 5.86
N ASN A 185 6.03 -11.24 4.84
CA ASN A 185 7.45 -10.89 4.99
C ASN A 185 7.95 -9.99 3.84
N VAL A 186 7.17 -8.94 3.56
CA VAL A 186 7.50 -7.76 2.74
C VAL A 186 7.65 -7.95 1.25
N TYR A 187 6.57 -7.82 0.50
CA TYR A 187 6.68 -7.51 -0.94
C TYR A 187 5.52 -6.69 -1.38
N THR A 188 5.73 -5.44 -1.81
CA THR A 188 4.69 -4.65 -2.44
C THR A 188 4.23 -5.36 -3.72
N MET A 189 3.03 -5.93 -3.66
CA MET A 189 2.40 -6.56 -4.81
C MET A 189 1.31 -5.63 -5.28
N TYR A 190 1.55 -5.05 -6.45
CA TYR A 190 0.51 -4.41 -7.23
C TYR A 190 -0.28 -5.54 -7.88
N GLY A 191 -1.61 -5.44 -7.86
CA GLY A 191 -2.53 -6.54 -8.19
C GLY A 191 -2.27 -7.19 -9.55
N PHE A 192 -3.00 -8.26 -9.83
CA PHE A 192 -3.00 -8.83 -11.16
C PHE A 192 -3.70 -7.87 -12.13
N LEU A 193 -3.01 -7.48 -13.21
CA LEU A 193 -3.60 -6.71 -14.31
C LEU A 193 -3.99 -7.67 -15.44
N GLY A 194 -5.15 -7.44 -16.04
CA GLY A 194 -5.73 -8.33 -17.05
C GLY A 194 -6.30 -9.63 -16.48
N SER A 195 -6.90 -10.44 -17.34
CA SER A 195 -7.41 -11.79 -17.04
C SER A 195 -6.57 -12.85 -17.74
N THR A 196 -6.65 -14.10 -17.28
CA THR A 196 -6.20 -15.23 -18.10
C THR A 196 -7.12 -15.32 -19.33
N CYS A 197 -6.59 -15.68 -20.49
CA CYS A 197 -7.42 -15.85 -21.68
C CYS A 197 -8.10 -17.22 -21.78
N VAL A 198 -7.69 -18.16 -20.91
CA VAL A 198 -8.39 -19.43 -20.69
C VAL A 198 -9.00 -19.39 -19.29
N PRO A 199 -10.34 -19.28 -19.15
CA PRO A 199 -11.00 -19.21 -17.86
C PRO A 199 -10.64 -20.40 -16.95
N GLY A 200 -10.30 -20.12 -15.69
CA GLY A 200 -9.97 -21.14 -14.68
C GLY A 200 -8.62 -21.86 -14.88
N LYS A 201 -7.85 -21.52 -15.91
CA LYS A 201 -6.52 -22.08 -16.21
C LYS A 201 -5.44 -21.01 -16.15
N ASN A 202 -4.18 -21.45 -16.15
CA ASN A 202 -3.00 -20.60 -16.25
C ASN A 202 -2.95 -19.52 -15.15
N SER A 203 -3.09 -19.93 -13.89
CA SER A 203 -2.96 -19.02 -12.75
C SER A 203 -1.49 -18.79 -12.42
N LEU A 204 -1.10 -17.52 -12.28
CA LEU A 204 0.26 -17.13 -11.91
C LEU A 204 0.33 -16.85 -10.40
N THR A 205 1.21 -17.57 -9.72
CA THR A 205 1.59 -17.28 -8.33
C THR A 205 3.04 -16.81 -8.29
N ILE A 206 3.29 -15.69 -7.62
CA ILE A 206 4.66 -15.17 -7.45
C ILE A 206 5.00 -15.21 -5.97
N TYR A 207 5.98 -16.04 -5.63
CA TYR A 207 6.62 -16.07 -4.34
C TYR A 207 7.73 -15.07 -4.33
N THR A 208 7.57 -14.13 -3.42
CA THR A 208 8.46 -13.00 -3.36
C THR A 208 9.41 -13.09 -2.18
N SER A 209 9.30 -14.08 -1.28
CA SER A 209 10.09 -14.23 -0.02
C SER A 209 11.61 -14.03 -0.08
N ASN A 210 12.21 -14.02 -1.28
CA ASN A 210 13.63 -13.74 -1.49
C ASN A 210 13.90 -12.65 -2.56
N MET A 211 12.90 -11.86 -2.96
CA MET A 211 12.97 -10.92 -4.08
C MET A 211 13.66 -9.59 -3.68
N LYS A 212 14.97 -9.68 -3.48
CA LYS A 212 15.91 -8.60 -3.14
C LYS A 212 17.17 -8.75 -4.00
N PRO A 213 18.03 -7.72 -4.14
CA PRO A 213 19.33 -7.92 -4.78
C PRO A 213 20.11 -9.06 -4.13
N GLY A 214 20.67 -9.94 -4.96
CA GLY A 214 21.38 -11.15 -4.52
C GLY A 214 20.48 -12.28 -4.03
N GLY A 215 19.15 -12.08 -4.04
CA GLY A 215 18.17 -13.10 -3.69
C GLY A 215 17.62 -13.84 -4.91
N SER A 216 16.36 -14.26 -4.81
CA SER A 216 15.67 -14.95 -5.90
C SER A 216 14.17 -14.63 -5.92
N MET A 217 13.59 -14.77 -7.10
CA MET A 217 12.17 -14.62 -7.35
C MET A 217 11.63 -15.98 -7.81
N ARG A 218 10.54 -16.46 -7.22
CA ARG A 218 9.94 -17.75 -7.60
C ARG A 218 8.58 -17.56 -8.24
N HIS A 219 8.42 -18.05 -9.46
CA HIS A 219 7.21 -17.98 -10.27
C HIS A 219 6.61 -19.37 -10.43
N ILE A 220 5.33 -19.49 -10.11
CA ILE A 220 4.58 -20.74 -10.31
C ILE A 220 3.41 -20.50 -11.27
N LEU A 221 3.40 -21.23 -12.38
CA LEU A 221 2.20 -21.44 -13.18
C LEU A 221 1.41 -22.59 -12.55
N ASN A 222 0.13 -22.37 -12.27
CA ASN A 222 -0.80 -23.39 -11.77
C ASN A 222 -1.90 -23.63 -12.79
N ASN A 223 -2.38 -24.88 -12.84
CA ASN A 223 -3.48 -25.31 -13.70
C ASN A 223 -3.23 -24.98 -15.18
N SER A 224 -2.07 -25.37 -15.70
CA SER A 224 -1.72 -25.20 -17.12
C SER A 224 -2.86 -25.68 -18.03
N SER A 225 -3.18 -24.90 -19.05
CA SER A 225 -4.21 -25.25 -20.02
C SER A 225 -3.80 -26.43 -20.92
N THR A 226 -2.49 -26.70 -21.06
CA THR A 226 -1.95 -27.87 -21.77
C THR A 226 -2.21 -29.21 -21.08
N GLY A 227 -2.73 -29.22 -19.85
CA GLY A 227 -2.88 -30.42 -19.04
C GLY A 227 -1.58 -30.79 -18.29
N PRO A 228 -1.32 -32.09 -18.03
CA PRO A 228 -0.24 -32.53 -17.16
C PRO A 228 1.16 -32.28 -17.74
N THR A 229 1.30 -32.24 -19.07
CA THR A 229 2.56 -31.99 -19.77
C THR A 229 2.38 -30.84 -20.76
N GLY A 230 3.47 -30.21 -21.17
CA GLY A 230 3.44 -29.08 -22.09
C GLY A 230 4.64 -28.16 -21.93
N PHE A 231 4.52 -26.94 -22.45
CA PHE A 231 5.58 -25.96 -22.42
C PHE A 231 5.02 -24.58 -22.10
N ALA A 232 5.73 -23.84 -21.27
CA ALA A 232 5.42 -22.44 -21.01
C ALA A 232 6.69 -21.61 -21.00
N ILE A 233 6.52 -20.32 -21.27
CA ILE A 233 7.58 -19.33 -21.30
C ILE A 233 7.24 -18.31 -20.21
N ASN A 234 8.07 -18.21 -19.19
CA ASN A 234 7.97 -17.10 -18.25
C ASN A 234 8.64 -15.87 -18.86
N ILE A 235 7.89 -14.79 -18.96
CA ILE A 235 8.40 -13.48 -19.37
C ILE A 235 8.59 -12.64 -18.11
N VAL A 236 9.73 -11.97 -18.00
CA VAL A 236 9.96 -10.91 -17.04
C VAL A 236 10.33 -9.63 -17.79
N GLY A 237 9.69 -8.53 -17.43
CA GLY A 237 9.82 -7.24 -18.08
C GLY A 237 9.84 -6.07 -17.10
N LEU A 238 10.11 -4.87 -17.62
CA LEU A 238 10.19 -3.61 -16.88
C LEU A 238 9.08 -2.62 -17.27
N SER A 239 8.37 -2.88 -18.37
CA SER A 239 7.40 -1.98 -18.97
C SER A 239 6.07 -2.67 -19.22
N ILE A 240 5.00 -2.00 -18.82
CA ILE A 240 3.61 -2.38 -19.15
C ILE A 240 3.01 -1.46 -20.23
N LYS A 241 3.82 -0.57 -20.82
CA LYS A 241 3.35 0.47 -21.75
C LYS A 241 3.76 0.22 -23.19
N LYS A 242 4.98 -0.30 -23.39
CA LYS A 242 5.55 -0.57 -24.71
C LYS A 242 6.51 -1.76 -24.66
N PHE A 243 6.55 -2.51 -25.75
CA PHE A 243 7.58 -3.49 -26.10
C PHE A 243 8.16 -3.12 -27.47
N GLY A 244 9.30 -2.42 -27.49
CA GLY A 244 9.80 -1.78 -28.71
C GLY A 244 8.79 -0.78 -29.28
N ALA A 245 8.41 -0.95 -30.54
CA ALA A 245 7.39 -0.14 -31.21
C ALA A 245 5.95 -0.56 -30.86
N LEU A 246 5.75 -1.73 -30.24
CA LEU A 246 4.42 -2.24 -29.93
C LEU A 246 3.87 -1.60 -28.65
N PRO A 247 2.69 -0.97 -28.68
CA PRO A 247 2.01 -0.52 -27.47
C PRO A 247 1.54 -1.72 -26.65
N LEU A 248 1.59 -1.61 -25.32
CA LEU A 248 1.05 -2.60 -24.38
C LEU A 248 -0.17 -2.02 -23.65
N PRO A 249 -1.19 -2.84 -23.34
CA PRO A 249 -1.31 -4.26 -23.66
C PRO A 249 -1.48 -4.50 -25.16
N PHE A 250 -0.81 -5.52 -25.70
CA PHE A 250 -0.88 -5.87 -27.12
C PHE A 250 -1.85 -7.03 -27.33
N ASP A 251 -2.89 -6.81 -28.14
CA ASP A 251 -3.90 -7.82 -28.49
C ASP A 251 -3.29 -8.85 -29.44
N LEU A 252 -3.36 -10.13 -29.05
CA LEU A 252 -2.85 -11.25 -29.86
C LEU A 252 -3.93 -11.84 -30.78
N ALA A 253 -5.16 -11.30 -30.79
CA ALA A 253 -6.23 -11.74 -31.67
C ALA A 253 -5.87 -11.68 -33.17
N PRO A 254 -5.18 -10.64 -33.70
CA PRO A 254 -4.77 -10.61 -35.11
C PRO A 254 -3.79 -11.73 -35.48
N LEU A 255 -3.09 -12.29 -34.48
CA LEU A 255 -2.18 -13.41 -34.65
C LEU A 255 -2.89 -14.77 -34.45
N GLY A 256 -4.18 -14.77 -34.14
CA GLY A 256 -4.96 -15.98 -33.92
C GLY A 256 -5.12 -16.39 -32.45
N ALA A 257 -4.76 -15.55 -31.49
CA ALA A 257 -4.98 -15.79 -30.05
C ALA A 257 -6.04 -14.85 -29.45
N LYS A 258 -7.29 -15.01 -29.90
CA LYS A 258 -8.42 -14.18 -29.46
C LYS A 258 -8.58 -14.20 -27.93
N GLY A 259 -8.63 -13.01 -27.34
CA GLY A 259 -8.79 -12.82 -25.89
C GLY A 259 -7.49 -12.93 -25.09
N CYS A 260 -6.36 -13.27 -25.71
CA CYS A 260 -5.05 -13.26 -25.09
C CYS A 260 -4.32 -11.94 -25.36
N PHE A 261 -3.57 -11.47 -24.36
CA PHE A 261 -2.85 -10.20 -24.42
C PHE A 261 -1.43 -10.38 -23.93
N LEU A 262 -0.48 -9.75 -24.61
CA LEU A 262 0.85 -9.51 -24.06
C LEU A 262 0.79 -8.28 -23.16
N LEU A 263 1.08 -8.45 -21.88
CA LEU A 263 0.86 -7.42 -20.85
C LEU A 263 2.16 -6.75 -20.35
N THR A 264 3.32 -7.30 -20.74
CA THR A 264 4.63 -6.79 -20.36
C THR A 264 5.60 -6.90 -21.54
N ASP A 265 6.63 -6.06 -21.55
CA ASP A 265 7.79 -6.27 -22.41
C ASP A 265 8.55 -7.55 -22.04
N MET A 266 9.39 -8.01 -22.97
CA MET A 266 10.16 -9.25 -22.84
C MET A 266 11.64 -8.95 -22.59
N LEU A 267 11.98 -8.51 -21.38
CA LEU A 267 13.39 -8.29 -21.02
C LEU A 267 14.13 -9.63 -20.83
N VAL A 268 13.48 -10.56 -20.11
CA VAL A 268 14.01 -11.91 -19.84
C VAL A 268 12.93 -12.91 -20.20
N VAL A 269 13.33 -13.95 -20.94
CA VAL A 269 12.45 -15.00 -21.45
C VAL A 269 12.99 -16.34 -20.98
N LEU A 270 12.21 -17.05 -20.17
CA LEU A 270 12.63 -18.26 -19.48
C LEU A 270 11.70 -19.43 -19.85
N PRO A 271 12.07 -20.24 -20.85
CA PRO A 271 11.31 -21.42 -21.22
C PRO A 271 11.36 -22.49 -20.13
N LYS A 272 10.24 -23.20 -19.91
CA LYS A 272 10.16 -24.28 -18.94
C LYS A 272 9.07 -25.29 -19.32
N ALA A 273 9.39 -26.58 -19.16
CA ALA A 273 8.41 -27.65 -19.32
C ALA A 273 7.34 -27.58 -18.22
N VAL A 274 6.10 -27.84 -18.60
CA VAL A 274 4.98 -28.04 -17.68
C VAL A 274 5.02 -29.48 -17.19
N VAL A 275 5.02 -29.67 -15.86
CA VAL A 275 4.98 -30.98 -15.20
C VAL A 275 3.83 -31.00 -14.21
N SER A 276 2.95 -31.99 -14.33
CA SER A 276 1.71 -32.11 -13.55
C SER A 276 0.85 -30.83 -13.59
N GLY A 277 0.80 -30.18 -14.75
CA GLY A 277 0.03 -28.95 -14.95
C GLY A 277 0.61 -27.72 -14.24
N LYS A 278 1.88 -27.77 -13.85
CA LYS A 278 2.58 -26.67 -13.17
C LYS A 278 3.92 -26.35 -13.82
N VAL A 279 4.31 -25.10 -13.69
CA VAL A 279 5.71 -24.67 -13.87
C VAL A 279 6.16 -24.07 -12.57
N ASP A 280 7.36 -24.43 -12.09
CA ASP A 280 7.99 -23.82 -10.93
C ASP A 280 9.38 -23.34 -11.34
N LEU A 281 9.57 -22.03 -11.29
CA LEU A 281 10.76 -21.35 -11.77
C LEU A 281 11.32 -20.48 -10.66
N THR A 282 12.61 -20.66 -10.35
CA THR A 282 13.34 -19.77 -9.46
C THR A 282 14.36 -18.98 -10.28
N ILE A 283 14.22 -17.66 -10.27
CA ILE A 283 15.02 -16.71 -11.03
C ILE A 283 15.98 -16.02 -10.04
N PRO A 284 17.29 -16.22 -10.14
CA PRO A 284 18.25 -15.51 -9.30
C PRO A 284 18.23 -14.01 -9.66
N LEU A 285 18.28 -13.16 -8.63
CA LEU A 285 18.42 -11.71 -8.80
C LEU A 285 19.88 -11.33 -8.56
N PRO A 286 20.56 -10.67 -9.51
CA PRO A 286 21.91 -10.16 -9.30
C PRO A 286 22.01 -9.29 -8.04
N ASN A 287 23.15 -9.32 -7.34
CA ASN A 287 23.39 -8.44 -6.18
C ASN A 287 23.76 -7.02 -6.63
N LEU A 288 22.84 -6.35 -7.31
CA LEU A 288 23.00 -5.00 -7.84
C LEU A 288 22.06 -4.04 -7.10
N ALA A 289 22.62 -2.99 -6.51
CA ALA A 289 21.84 -1.97 -5.80
C ALA A 289 20.79 -1.28 -6.70
N ALA A 290 21.03 -1.23 -8.01
CA ALA A 290 20.10 -0.68 -9.00
C ALA A 290 18.77 -1.45 -9.10
N LEU A 291 18.71 -2.70 -8.65
CA LEU A 291 17.44 -3.44 -8.60
C LEU A 291 16.54 -2.96 -7.47
N ASN A 292 17.04 -2.23 -6.47
CA ASN A 292 16.21 -1.76 -5.36
C ASN A 292 15.09 -0.82 -5.84
N GLY A 293 13.84 -1.19 -5.53
CA GLY A 293 12.67 -0.43 -5.95
C GLY A 293 12.27 -0.65 -7.42
N LEU A 294 13.02 -1.47 -8.17
CA LEU A 294 12.69 -1.80 -9.55
C LEU A 294 11.39 -2.61 -9.60
N VAL A 295 10.46 -2.20 -10.46
CA VAL A 295 9.25 -2.96 -10.73
C VAL A 295 9.53 -3.98 -11.82
N LEU A 296 9.38 -5.26 -11.46
CA LEU A 296 9.40 -6.39 -12.37
C LEU A 296 7.96 -6.81 -12.68
N ASN A 297 7.67 -6.94 -13.95
CA ASN A 297 6.39 -7.41 -14.48
C ASN A 297 6.62 -8.82 -15.00
N THR A 298 5.72 -9.77 -14.74
CA THR A 298 5.86 -11.13 -15.25
C THR A 298 4.54 -11.70 -15.74
N GLN A 299 4.62 -12.55 -16.74
CA GLN A 299 3.51 -13.23 -17.38
C GLN A 299 4.01 -14.58 -17.87
N PHE A 300 3.19 -15.63 -17.86
CA PHE A 300 3.49 -16.82 -18.66
C PHE A 300 2.76 -16.76 -20.00
N LEU A 301 3.47 -17.16 -21.06
CA LEU A 301 2.88 -17.64 -22.31
C LEU A 301 2.92 -19.17 -22.29
N VAL A 302 1.78 -19.81 -22.45
CA VAL A 302 1.61 -21.26 -22.40
C VAL A 302 1.33 -21.75 -23.81
N LEU A 303 2.13 -22.70 -24.31
CA LEU A 303 1.99 -23.25 -25.65
C LEU A 303 0.92 -24.34 -25.62
N ASP A 304 -0.30 -23.99 -26.00
CA ASP A 304 -1.50 -24.81 -25.95
C ASP A 304 -2.25 -24.74 -27.27
N LYS A 305 -2.05 -25.74 -28.14
CA LYS A 305 -2.71 -25.84 -29.45
C LYS A 305 -4.23 -25.86 -29.39
N ASN A 306 -4.83 -26.16 -28.22
CA ASN A 306 -6.27 -26.22 -28.04
C ASN A 306 -6.85 -24.90 -27.51
N ALA A 307 -6.01 -23.94 -27.10
CA ALA A 307 -6.48 -22.67 -26.57
C ALA A 307 -7.08 -21.76 -27.65
N ASN A 308 -6.45 -21.72 -28.83
CA ASN A 308 -6.85 -20.92 -30.00
C ASN A 308 -5.98 -21.28 -31.21
N SER A 309 -6.24 -20.67 -32.38
CA SER A 309 -5.52 -20.95 -33.63
C SER A 309 -4.01 -20.66 -33.60
N LEU A 310 -3.56 -19.73 -32.76
CA LEU A 310 -2.12 -19.46 -32.56
C LEU A 310 -1.46 -20.48 -31.64
N GLY A 311 -2.25 -21.23 -30.87
CA GLY A 311 -1.74 -22.20 -29.91
C GLY A 311 -1.06 -21.57 -28.69
N ILE A 312 -1.46 -20.36 -28.29
CA ILE A 312 -0.85 -19.65 -27.14
C ILE A 312 -1.94 -19.18 -26.18
N ALA A 313 -1.75 -19.45 -24.88
CA ALA A 313 -2.54 -18.87 -23.81
C ALA A 313 -1.68 -18.00 -22.88
N THR A 314 -2.24 -16.92 -22.35
CA THR A 314 -1.55 -15.99 -21.44
C THR A 314 -2.13 -16.06 -20.02
N THR A 315 -1.27 -15.87 -19.02
CA THR A 315 -1.70 -15.56 -17.65
C THR A 315 -2.11 -14.09 -17.53
N ALA A 316 -2.75 -13.72 -16.42
CA ALA A 316 -2.76 -12.32 -15.98
C ALA A 316 -1.32 -11.84 -15.68
N LEU A 317 -1.10 -10.53 -15.68
CA LEU A 317 0.19 -9.93 -15.34
C LEU A 317 0.39 -9.96 -13.83
N GLY A 318 1.55 -10.42 -13.37
CA GLY A 318 2.01 -10.22 -12.00
C GLY A 318 3.06 -9.12 -11.93
N GLN A 319 2.80 -8.07 -11.15
CA GLN A 319 3.72 -6.95 -10.98
C GLN A 319 4.30 -6.90 -9.55
N ARG A 320 5.62 -6.82 -9.41
CA ARG A 320 6.31 -6.83 -8.11
C ARG A 320 7.46 -5.85 -8.06
N ILE A 321 7.69 -5.25 -6.89
CA ILE A 321 8.90 -4.46 -6.62
C ILE A 321 9.99 -5.35 -6.03
N VAL A 322 11.21 -5.25 -6.56
CA VAL A 322 12.39 -5.80 -5.90
C VAL A 322 12.64 -4.95 -4.67
N THR A 323 12.56 -5.57 -3.49
CA THR A 323 12.69 -4.84 -2.24
C THR A 323 14.17 -4.65 -1.90
N PRO A 324 14.55 -3.53 -1.27
CA PRO A 324 15.88 -3.42 -0.70
C PRO A 324 16.15 -4.59 0.23
N THR A 325 17.41 -5.03 0.29
CA THR A 325 17.90 -5.95 1.30
C THR A 325 17.51 -5.40 2.68
N GLY A 326 16.42 -5.91 3.26
CA GLY A 326 15.88 -5.44 4.55
C GLY A 326 14.64 -4.52 4.53
N GLY A 327 14.05 -4.19 3.37
CA GLY A 327 12.85 -3.33 3.31
C GLY A 327 11.59 -4.01 3.85
N ARG A 328 10.75 -3.30 4.65
CA ARG A 328 9.54 -3.77 5.37
C ARG A 328 8.31 -2.87 5.21
N THR A 329 7.24 -3.35 4.56
CA THR A 329 5.80 -2.96 4.69
C THR A 329 5.36 -1.49 4.46
N LEU A 330 4.29 -1.30 3.68
CA LEU A 330 3.44 -0.10 3.66
C LEU A 330 2.24 -0.31 4.61
N GLU A 331 1.97 0.55 5.58
CA GLU A 331 0.73 0.50 6.39
C GLU A 331 -0.32 1.52 5.93
N CYS A 332 -1.60 1.19 6.13
CA CYS A 332 -2.72 2.12 5.97
C CYS A 332 -2.94 2.95 7.24
N ALA A 333 -2.08 3.94 7.46
CA ALA A 333 -2.34 4.96 8.48
C ALA A 333 -3.14 6.14 7.89
N TYR A 334 -4.00 6.78 8.66
CA TYR A 334 -4.64 8.04 8.28
C TYR A 334 -3.92 9.22 8.94
N LEU A 335 -3.69 10.29 8.19
CA LEU A 335 -3.34 11.60 8.71
C LEU A 335 -4.53 12.55 8.56
N TYR A 336 -4.87 13.23 9.66
CA TYR A 336 -5.93 14.23 9.67
C TYR A 336 -5.33 15.64 9.70
N TRP A 337 -5.73 16.51 8.78
CA TRP A 337 -5.17 17.86 8.60
C TRP A 337 -6.24 18.86 8.16
N THR A 338 -6.01 20.17 8.32
CA THR A 338 -6.99 21.21 7.91
C THR A 338 -6.76 21.68 6.47
N GLY A 339 -7.78 21.56 5.63
CA GLY A 339 -7.78 22.13 4.29
C GLY A 339 -8.20 23.60 4.29
N SER A 340 -7.59 24.42 3.43
CA SER A 340 -8.14 25.71 3.01
C SER A 340 -8.91 25.49 1.70
N GLY A 341 -10.23 25.29 1.74
CA GLY A 341 -11.08 25.20 0.54
C GLY A 341 -12.36 24.37 0.71
N LYS A 342 -13.44 24.81 0.01
CA LYS A 342 -14.78 24.20 -0.05
C LYS A 342 -14.74 22.68 -0.23
N ALA A 343 -15.67 21.98 0.41
CA ALA A 343 -15.86 20.54 0.29
C ALA A 343 -15.87 20.13 -1.19
N ALA A 344 -14.86 19.37 -1.62
CA ALA A 344 -14.87 18.75 -2.93
C ALA A 344 -15.84 17.56 -2.85
N THR A 345 -16.93 17.61 -3.60
CA THR A 345 -17.74 16.44 -3.91
C THR A 345 -16.82 15.45 -4.65
N GLN A 346 -16.38 14.39 -3.97
CA GLN A 346 -15.54 13.37 -4.60
C GLN A 346 -16.38 12.61 -5.63
N THR A 347 -16.22 12.94 -6.90
CA THR A 347 -16.59 12.05 -8.00
C THR A 347 -15.46 11.03 -8.17
N ALA A 348 -15.80 9.74 -8.17
CA ALA A 348 -14.85 8.66 -8.38
C ALA A 348 -14.25 8.78 -9.80
N ALA A 349 -13.01 9.28 -9.90
CA ALA A 349 -12.25 9.29 -11.14
C ALA A 349 -11.51 7.95 -11.29
N ASN A 350 -11.76 7.26 -12.40
CA ASN A 350 -10.93 6.13 -12.85
C ASN A 350 -9.49 6.64 -13.10
N SER A 351 -8.50 6.03 -12.45
CA SER A 351 -7.10 6.46 -12.50
C SER A 351 -6.29 5.64 -13.51
N GLY A 352 -5.46 6.35 -14.30
CA GLY A 352 -4.50 5.79 -15.27
C GLY A 352 -3.25 5.17 -14.62
N PRO A 353 -2.23 4.78 -15.42
CA PRO A 353 -1.14 3.90 -14.98
C PRO A 353 -0.17 4.58 -13.99
N TRP A 354 0.00 3.91 -12.85
CA TRP A 354 0.70 4.31 -11.63
C TRP A 354 2.24 4.38 -11.75
N THR A 355 2.89 5.24 -10.95
CA THR A 355 4.35 5.32 -10.81
C THR A 355 4.81 5.07 -9.36
N ASN A 356 5.78 4.16 -9.24
CA ASN A 356 6.41 3.45 -8.10
C ASN A 356 6.96 4.33 -6.95
N ARG A 357 6.82 3.93 -5.65
CA ARG A 357 7.83 3.92 -4.50
C ARG A 357 7.28 3.14 -3.27
N ALA A 358 8.15 2.69 -2.35
CA ALA A 358 7.84 1.84 -1.17
C ALA A 358 8.28 2.47 0.18
N ASP A 359 7.71 2.01 1.31
CA ASP A 359 7.94 2.48 2.70
C ASP A 359 8.50 1.38 3.65
N VAL A 360 9.08 1.78 4.80
CA VAL A 360 9.75 0.89 5.79
C VAL A 360 9.16 0.96 7.21
N MET A 361 9.02 -0.21 7.84
CA MET A 361 8.68 -0.44 9.23
C MET A 361 9.83 -1.08 9.99
N LEU A 362 10.08 -0.58 11.19
CA LEU A 362 11.03 -1.15 12.15
C LEU A 362 10.32 -1.36 13.49
N VAL A 363 10.58 -2.51 14.13
CA VAL A 363 10.01 -2.87 15.44
C VAL A 363 11.15 -3.34 16.34
N ASP A 364 11.16 -2.84 17.56
CA ASP A 364 12.06 -3.23 18.63
C ASP A 364 11.22 -3.54 19.88
N HIS A 365 11.55 -4.62 20.58
CA HIS A 365 10.85 -5.00 21.82
C HIS A 365 11.62 -4.38 22.99
N LEU A 366 10.92 -3.62 23.82
CA LEU A 366 11.50 -2.83 24.92
C LEU A 366 11.68 -3.64 26.20
#